data_AF-A0A7C7NPR0-F1
#
_entry.id   AF-A0A7C7NPR0-F1
#
_cell.length_a   1.000
_cell.length_b   1.000
_cell.length_c   1.000
_cell.angle_alpha   90.00
_cell.angle_beta   90.00
_cell.angle_gamma   90.00
#
_symmetry.space_group_name_H-M   'P 1'
#
loop_
_entity.id
_entity.type
_entity.pdbx_description
1 polymer ?
#
loop_
_entity_poly.entity_id
_entity_poly.type
_entity_poly.pdbx_seq_one_letter_code
_entity_poly.pdbx_strand_id
1 'polypeptide(L)'
;MHAVKVAYSVQGVAKSVRVLELSGLPPKGDVSDWLDAGGTAEELVELVSNLSAWEQTSQAHSVYSVDSVQGWENPQPFASVEVPRFPIDALPAELAEYVSQEAEAKQVPQDLPGCLVLGATAAAVAGKAKVFLNDDWTEPLNNNFVSVLPSGERKSPEFREIFHPMEEKERQLVATKTPEIVRAQTERDILEKRLQNKKADAAKAKSQAERDSAEVDARELATQLARFEIPVAPRLLADDATPEAVAGLLAEQKGRLAIISTEGGIFEIIAGRYSESVPNLDVYLKAYSGDTIRVDRRSRPAEFIADPCLTVVLTVQPDVIRDLSSKRGFRGRGFLARWNYSLPNSKVGFRNTDAPTVHPGVRAKWMKTL
;
A
#
# COMPACT_ATOMS: atom_id res chain seq x y z
N MET A 1 16.87 55.17 22.69
CA MET A 1 16.23 53.94 22.13
C MET A 1 16.17 52.76 23.12
N HIS A 2 17.15 52.55 24.02
CA HIS A 2 17.10 51.47 25.03
C HIS A 2 16.16 51.78 26.21
N ALA A 3 16.20 52.99 26.79
CA ALA A 3 15.34 53.40 27.89
C ALA A 3 13.83 53.26 27.59
N VAL A 4 13.42 53.52 26.35
CA VAL A 4 12.03 53.33 25.88
C VAL A 4 11.63 51.85 25.89
N LYS A 5 12.52 50.93 25.48
CA LYS A 5 12.24 49.48 25.55
C LYS A 5 12.07 49.00 26.99
N VAL A 6 12.89 49.51 27.90
CA VAL A 6 12.78 49.18 29.34
C VAL A 6 11.47 49.74 29.91
N ALA A 7 11.11 50.98 29.57
CA ALA A 7 9.84 51.59 29.96
C ALA A 7 8.63 50.74 29.54
N TYR A 8 8.65 50.19 28.31
CA TYR A 8 7.63 49.23 27.85
C TYR A 8 7.61 47.93 28.65
N SER A 9 8.76 47.36 29.02
CA SER A 9 8.81 46.07 29.72
C SER A 9 8.32 46.10 31.17
N VAL A 10 8.36 47.27 31.81
CA VAL A 10 7.91 47.44 33.20
C VAL A 10 6.50 48.04 33.29
N GLN A 11 5.89 48.36 32.14
CA GLN A 11 4.54 48.88 32.05
C GLN A 11 3.52 47.79 32.45
N GLY A 12 2.62 48.12 33.38
CA GLY A 12 1.66 47.16 33.96
C GLY A 12 2.18 46.40 35.20
N VAL A 13 3.48 46.49 35.48
CA VAL A 13 4.08 45.99 36.74
C VAL A 13 4.42 47.14 37.68
N ALA A 14 4.99 48.23 37.15
CA ALA A 14 5.32 49.43 37.92
C ALA A 14 4.09 50.34 38.11
N LYS A 15 3.96 50.96 39.28
CA LYS A 15 2.88 51.91 39.61
C LYS A 15 2.90 53.16 38.72
N SER A 16 4.08 53.61 38.31
CA SER A 16 4.29 54.68 37.32
C SER A 16 5.69 54.55 36.71
N VAL A 17 5.85 55.06 35.49
CA VAL A 17 7.13 55.08 34.76
C VAL A 17 7.42 56.51 34.32
N ARG A 18 8.68 56.94 34.43
CA ARG A 18 9.19 58.21 33.90
C ARG A 18 10.51 57.93 33.19
N VAL A 19 10.78 58.65 32.10
CA VAL A 19 12.02 58.49 31.33
C VAL A 19 12.74 59.84 31.29
N LEU A 20 13.94 59.89 31.86
CA LEU A 20 14.83 61.05 31.80
C LEU A 20 15.87 60.84 30.71
N GLU A 21 16.08 61.85 29.86
CA GLU A 21 17.19 61.90 28.91
C GLU A 21 18.23 62.91 29.41
N LEU A 22 19.45 62.45 29.65
CA LEU A 22 20.56 63.29 30.13
C LEU A 22 21.37 63.79 28.93
N SER A 23 21.48 65.10 28.78
CA SER A 23 22.20 65.74 27.68
C SER A 23 23.72 65.73 27.90
N GLY A 24 24.49 65.63 26.81
CA GLY A 24 25.96 65.78 26.85
C GLY A 24 26.75 64.50 27.10
N LEU A 25 26.09 63.34 27.15
CA LEU A 25 26.75 62.05 27.35
C LEU A 25 27.35 61.47 26.06
N PRO A 26 28.48 60.74 26.14
CA PRO A 26 29.01 59.99 25.01
C PRO A 26 28.07 58.84 24.60
N PRO A 27 28.25 58.25 23.40
CA PRO A 27 27.45 57.10 22.98
C PRO A 27 27.54 55.94 23.98
N LYS A 28 26.39 55.50 24.50
CA LYS A 28 26.24 54.50 25.60
C LYS A 28 26.67 54.97 26.99
N GLY A 29 26.86 56.27 27.20
CA GLY A 29 27.12 56.82 28.53
C GLY A 29 25.93 56.62 29.48
N ASP A 30 26.23 56.49 30.77
CA ASP A 30 25.26 56.29 31.85
C ASP A 30 25.24 57.45 32.85
N VAL A 31 24.47 57.30 33.93
CA VAL A 31 24.30 58.35 34.95
C VAL A 31 25.59 58.67 35.68
N SER A 32 26.51 57.70 35.80
CA SER A 32 27.80 57.88 36.43
C SER A 32 28.67 58.79 35.58
N ASP A 33 28.68 58.58 34.26
CA ASP A 33 29.39 59.46 33.31
C ASP A 33 28.86 60.90 33.34
N TRP A 34 27.56 61.06 33.63
CA TRP A 34 26.94 62.38 33.75
C TRP A 34 27.35 63.11 35.04
N LEU A 35 27.45 62.38 36.15
CA LEU A 35 27.97 62.92 37.41
C LEU A 35 29.45 63.29 37.27
N ASP A 36 30.25 62.44 36.61
CA ASP A 36 31.67 62.68 36.35
C ASP A 36 31.91 63.87 35.41
N ALA A 37 30.94 64.19 34.55
CA ALA A 37 30.93 65.38 33.69
C ALA A 37 30.51 66.68 34.43
N GLY A 38 30.26 66.60 35.74
CA GLY A 38 29.96 67.75 36.60
C GLY A 38 28.48 67.91 36.98
N GLY A 39 27.62 66.96 36.62
CA GLY A 39 26.23 66.93 37.12
C GLY A 39 26.18 66.59 38.61
N THR A 40 25.19 67.14 39.33
CA THR A 40 25.01 66.90 40.77
C THR A 40 23.82 66.00 41.08
N ALA A 41 23.82 65.37 42.26
CA ALA A 41 22.72 64.54 42.70
C ALA A 41 21.43 65.37 42.91
N GLU A 42 21.57 66.60 43.39
CA GLU A 42 20.47 67.55 43.59
C GLU A 42 19.81 67.91 42.26
N GLU A 43 20.61 68.21 41.23
CA GLU A 43 20.11 68.47 39.87
C GLU A 43 19.42 67.24 39.27
N LEU A 44 19.96 66.04 39.49
CA LEU A 44 19.32 64.81 39.00
C LEU A 44 17.95 64.60 39.65
N VAL A 45 17.82 64.85 40.95
CA VAL A 45 16.54 64.75 41.67
C VAL A 45 15.55 65.80 41.15
N GLU A 46 15.98 67.04 40.91
CA GLU A 46 15.13 68.08 40.35
C GLU A 46 14.64 67.73 38.94
N LEU A 47 15.54 67.23 38.08
CA LEU A 47 15.21 66.77 36.74
C LEU A 47 14.16 65.65 36.77
N VAL A 48 14.30 64.66 37.65
CA VAL A 48 13.33 63.57 37.79
C VAL A 48 11.98 64.06 38.35
N SER A 49 12.02 65.04 39.26
CA SER A 49 10.82 65.59 39.90
C SER A 49 9.91 66.28 38.88
N ASN A 50 10.52 66.98 37.91
CA ASN A 50 9.83 67.73 36.86
C ASN A 50 9.35 66.88 35.67
N LEU A 51 9.68 65.59 35.64
CA LEU A 51 9.18 64.70 34.59
C LEU A 51 7.71 64.34 34.80
N SER A 52 6.92 64.49 33.74
CA SER A 52 5.60 63.90 33.65
C SER A 52 5.69 62.38 33.59
N ALA A 53 4.58 61.70 33.94
CA ALA A 53 4.46 60.27 33.70
C ALA A 53 4.70 59.99 32.21
N TRP A 54 5.48 58.95 31.93
CA TRP A 54 5.73 58.52 30.56
C TRP A 54 4.45 57.87 30.02
N GLU A 55 3.84 58.53 29.04
CA GLU A 55 2.64 58.06 28.35
C GLU A 55 3.00 57.61 26.93
N GLN A 56 2.31 56.56 26.47
CA GLN A 56 2.58 55.93 25.20
C GLN A 56 2.23 56.90 24.06
N THR A 57 3.25 57.48 23.42
CA THR A 57 3.04 58.23 22.18
C THR A 57 2.78 57.22 21.08
N SER A 58 1.63 57.33 20.41
CA SER A 58 1.04 56.36 19.48
C SER A 58 1.81 56.15 18.16
N GLN A 59 3.13 56.34 18.14
CA GLN A 59 3.97 56.19 16.96
C GLN A 59 5.31 55.54 17.32
N ALA A 60 5.24 54.28 17.73
CA ALA A 60 6.32 53.34 17.49
C ALA A 60 5.65 51.98 17.28
N HIS A 61 5.48 51.60 16.01
CA HIS A 61 5.12 50.24 15.62
C HIS A 61 6.11 49.29 16.30
N SER A 62 5.69 48.65 17.39
CA SER A 62 6.40 47.51 17.92
C SER A 62 6.19 46.37 16.92
N VAL A 63 7.27 45.87 16.35
CA VAL A 63 7.26 44.71 15.44
C VAL A 63 6.93 43.40 16.20
N TYR A 64 6.49 43.50 17.46
CA TYR A 64 6.22 42.37 18.34
C TYR A 64 4.99 42.58 19.26
N SER A 65 4.00 43.41 18.88
CA SER A 65 2.68 43.31 19.53
C SER A 65 1.89 42.15 18.91
N VAL A 66 1.40 41.26 19.77
CA VAL A 66 0.56 40.11 19.39
C VAL A 66 -0.78 40.55 18.74
N ASP A 67 -1.13 41.84 18.87
CA ASP A 67 -2.35 42.44 18.33
C ASP A 67 -2.14 43.30 17.06
N SER A 68 -0.94 43.29 16.44
CA SER A 68 -0.68 43.95 15.14
C SER A 68 -0.35 42.99 14.01
N VAL A 69 -0.91 41.78 14.05
CA VAL A 69 -1.08 41.02 12.82
C VAL A 69 -2.17 41.70 12.00
N GLN A 70 -1.79 42.68 11.16
CA GLN A 70 -2.53 42.90 9.92
C GLN A 70 -2.60 41.55 9.22
N GLY A 71 -3.84 41.05 9.13
CA GLY A 71 -4.17 39.63 9.05
C GLY A 71 -3.24 38.83 8.16
N TRP A 72 -2.64 37.78 8.73
CA TRP A 72 -2.25 36.63 7.92
C TRP A 72 -3.42 36.34 7.00
N GLU A 73 -3.15 36.23 5.70
CA GLU A 73 -4.13 35.62 4.81
C GLU A 73 -4.58 34.31 5.44
N ASN A 74 -5.88 34.04 5.38
CA ASN A 74 -6.38 32.75 5.83
C ASN A 74 -5.50 31.67 5.21
N PRO A 75 -4.91 30.76 6.02
CA PRO A 75 -4.01 29.75 5.49
C PRO A 75 -4.75 29.05 4.36
N GLN A 76 -4.18 29.11 3.15
CA GLN A 76 -4.78 28.39 2.04
C GLN A 76 -4.83 26.93 2.45
N PRO A 77 -6.03 26.32 2.54
CA PRO A 77 -6.12 24.90 2.78
C PRO A 77 -5.30 24.21 1.70
N PHE A 78 -4.46 23.25 2.09
CA PHE A 78 -3.89 22.35 1.10
C PHE A 78 -5.04 21.83 0.24
N ALA A 79 -4.86 21.82 -1.08
CA ALA A 79 -5.90 21.38 -1.99
C ALA A 79 -6.42 20.00 -1.54
N SER A 80 -7.60 19.99 -0.93
CA SER A 80 -8.31 18.79 -0.53
C SER A 80 -9.45 18.61 -1.52
N VAL A 81 -9.47 17.44 -2.15
CA VAL A 81 -10.61 17.04 -2.96
C VAL A 81 -11.55 16.34 -2.01
N GLU A 82 -12.76 16.87 -1.84
CA GLU A 82 -13.80 16.16 -1.11
C GLU A 82 -14.24 14.98 -1.97
N VAL A 83 -13.90 13.78 -1.53
CA VAL A 83 -14.25 12.52 -2.22
C VAL A 83 -15.52 11.93 -1.60
N PRO A 84 -16.35 11.22 -2.38
CA PRO A 84 -17.49 10.49 -1.83
C PRO A 84 -17.07 9.54 -0.71
N ARG A 85 -17.95 9.35 0.28
CA ARG A 85 -17.75 8.32 1.30
C ARG A 85 -17.85 6.94 0.66
N PHE A 86 -17.16 5.96 1.25
CA PHE A 86 -17.32 4.57 0.86
C PHE A 86 -18.80 4.15 0.94
N PRO A 87 -19.37 3.55 -0.11
CA PRO A 87 -20.77 3.16 -0.15
C PRO A 87 -20.97 1.85 0.60
N ILE A 88 -20.84 1.87 1.93
CA ILE A 88 -20.96 0.68 2.79
C ILE A 88 -22.31 -0.03 2.60
N ASP A 89 -23.38 0.74 2.37
CA ASP A 89 -24.75 0.24 2.18
C ASP A 89 -24.95 -0.47 0.83
N ALA A 90 -23.99 -0.34 -0.10
CA ALA A 90 -24.01 -1.09 -1.37
C ALA A 90 -23.47 -2.52 -1.21
N LEU A 91 -22.83 -2.84 -0.08
CA LEU A 91 -22.38 -4.20 0.20
C LEU A 91 -23.55 -5.07 0.69
N PRO A 92 -23.52 -6.39 0.44
CA PRO A 92 -24.38 -7.33 1.14
C PRO A 92 -24.32 -7.13 2.65
N ALA A 93 -25.45 -7.23 3.34
CA ALA A 93 -25.58 -6.88 4.77
C ALA A 93 -24.51 -7.53 5.67
N GLU A 94 -24.16 -8.80 5.42
CA GLU A 94 -23.13 -9.52 6.18
C GLU A 94 -21.72 -8.95 5.96
N LEU A 95 -21.41 -8.52 4.73
CA LEU A 95 -20.14 -7.86 4.41
C LEU A 95 -20.11 -6.43 4.92
N ALA A 96 -21.22 -5.69 4.83
CA ALA A 96 -21.35 -4.35 5.39
C ALA A 96 -21.12 -4.36 6.92
N GLU A 97 -21.70 -5.33 7.63
CA GLU A 97 -21.50 -5.53 9.07
C GLU A 97 -20.03 -5.81 9.39
N TYR A 98 -19.39 -6.75 8.68
CA TYR A 98 -17.99 -7.10 8.89
C TYR A 98 -17.05 -5.92 8.63
N VAL A 99 -17.18 -5.26 7.48
CA VAL A 99 -16.36 -4.10 7.09
C VAL A 99 -16.53 -2.95 8.10
N SER A 100 -17.76 -2.69 8.57
CA SER A 100 -18.02 -1.64 9.55
C SER A 100 -17.34 -1.93 10.89
N GLN A 101 -17.48 -3.16 11.39
CA GLN A 101 -16.86 -3.55 12.65
C GLN A 101 -15.33 -3.58 12.57
N GLU A 102 -14.75 -4.07 11.47
CA GLU A 102 -13.30 -4.02 11.26
C GLU A 102 -12.78 -2.58 11.21
N ALA A 103 -13.45 -1.71 10.44
CA ALA A 103 -13.10 -0.29 10.34
C ALA A 103 -13.17 0.44 11.70
N GLU A 104 -14.17 0.11 12.52
CA GLU A 104 -14.30 0.62 13.88
C GLU A 104 -13.22 0.04 14.80
N ALA A 105 -13.08 -1.28 14.89
CA ALA A 105 -12.14 -1.93 15.79
C ALA A 105 -10.69 -1.52 15.53
N LYS A 106 -10.30 -1.43 14.26
CA LYS A 106 -8.95 -1.04 13.86
C LYS A 106 -8.81 0.47 13.64
N GLN A 107 -9.86 1.26 13.81
CA GLN A 107 -9.87 2.72 13.63
C GLN A 107 -9.24 3.14 12.29
N VAL A 108 -9.65 2.45 11.24
CA VAL A 108 -9.28 2.74 9.84
C VAL A 108 -10.51 3.26 9.08
N PRO A 109 -10.35 3.98 7.96
CA PRO A 109 -11.48 4.35 7.10
C PRO A 109 -12.19 3.11 6.58
N GLN A 110 -13.52 3.14 6.42
CA GLN A 110 -14.31 1.99 5.96
C GLN A 110 -13.86 1.47 4.59
N ASP A 111 -13.33 2.37 3.75
CA ASP A 111 -12.84 2.04 2.42
C ASP A 111 -11.73 0.99 2.44
N LEU A 112 -10.86 1.01 3.45
CA LEU A 112 -9.73 0.07 3.54
C LEU A 112 -10.25 -1.38 3.68
N PRO A 113 -10.93 -1.77 4.78
CA PRO A 113 -11.50 -3.11 4.88
C PRO A 113 -12.51 -3.40 3.75
N GLY A 114 -13.25 -2.39 3.27
CA GLY A 114 -14.18 -2.54 2.15
C GLY A 114 -13.50 -3.02 0.86
N CYS A 115 -12.44 -2.35 0.41
CA CYS A 115 -11.68 -2.75 -0.77
C CYS A 115 -10.98 -4.10 -0.57
N LEU A 116 -10.45 -4.38 0.62
CA LEU A 116 -9.77 -5.63 0.92
C LEU A 116 -10.75 -6.83 0.93
N VAL A 117 -11.94 -6.68 1.52
CA VAL A 117 -13.02 -7.69 1.53
C VAL A 117 -13.53 -7.96 0.11
N LEU A 118 -13.73 -6.92 -0.71
CA LEU A 118 -14.12 -7.08 -2.11
C LEU A 118 -13.03 -7.81 -2.90
N GLY A 119 -11.76 -7.47 -2.67
CA GLY A 119 -10.61 -8.14 -3.26
C GLY A 119 -10.50 -9.61 -2.88
N ALA A 120 -10.63 -9.94 -1.59
CA ALA A 120 -10.63 -11.33 -1.12
C ALA A 120 -11.80 -12.13 -1.68
N THR A 121 -12.98 -11.52 -1.77
CA THR A 121 -14.16 -12.14 -2.37
C THR A 121 -13.95 -12.40 -3.87
N ALA A 122 -13.47 -11.41 -4.62
CA ALA A 122 -13.14 -11.53 -6.04
C ALA A 122 -12.12 -12.66 -6.28
N ALA A 123 -11.08 -12.75 -5.45
CA ALA A 123 -10.09 -13.82 -5.50
C ALA A 123 -10.70 -15.20 -5.23
N ALA A 124 -11.62 -15.31 -4.26
CA ALA A 124 -12.27 -16.58 -3.92
C ALA A 124 -13.22 -17.10 -5.00
N VAL A 125 -13.84 -16.20 -5.78
CA VAL A 125 -14.80 -16.56 -6.84
C VAL A 125 -14.21 -16.50 -8.26
N ALA A 126 -12.98 -16.00 -8.42
CA ALA A 126 -12.28 -15.92 -9.70
C ALA A 126 -12.28 -17.27 -10.43
N GLY A 127 -12.73 -17.25 -11.70
CA GLY A 127 -12.84 -18.45 -12.55
C GLY A 127 -13.91 -19.46 -12.13
N LYS A 128 -14.78 -19.15 -11.16
CA LYS A 128 -15.92 -20.01 -10.77
C LYS A 128 -17.25 -19.58 -11.40
N ALA A 129 -17.39 -18.29 -11.72
CA ALA A 129 -18.55 -17.74 -12.40
C ALA A 129 -18.14 -16.57 -13.30
N LYS A 130 -19.00 -16.25 -14.26
CA LYS A 130 -18.93 -15.09 -15.15
C LYS A 130 -20.24 -14.31 -15.03
N VAL A 131 -20.17 -12.99 -15.16
CA VAL A 131 -21.34 -12.11 -15.18
C VAL A 131 -21.74 -11.89 -16.63
N PHE A 132 -23.03 -12.07 -16.94
CA PHE A 132 -23.60 -11.73 -18.23
C PHE A 132 -24.11 -10.28 -18.15
N LEU A 133 -23.50 -9.38 -18.91
CA LEU A 133 -23.99 -8.01 -19.04
C LEU A 133 -25.13 -7.94 -20.07
N ASN A 134 -25.06 -8.80 -21.07
CA ASN A 134 -26.11 -9.09 -22.05
C ASN A 134 -25.86 -10.51 -22.61
N ASP A 135 -26.61 -10.89 -23.65
CA ASP A 135 -26.57 -12.25 -24.21
C ASP A 135 -25.20 -12.64 -24.82
N ASP A 136 -24.41 -11.67 -25.28
CA ASP A 136 -23.14 -11.89 -25.98
C ASP A 136 -21.91 -11.41 -25.20
N TRP A 137 -22.10 -10.66 -24.10
CA TRP A 137 -21.02 -10.07 -23.33
C TRP A 137 -20.98 -10.64 -21.91
N THR A 138 -19.90 -11.38 -21.65
CA THR A 138 -19.56 -11.87 -20.32
C THR A 138 -18.28 -11.26 -19.79
N GLU A 139 -18.23 -11.00 -18.49
CA GLU A 139 -17.03 -10.57 -17.78
C GLU A 139 -16.70 -11.56 -16.64
N PRO A 140 -15.41 -11.79 -16.33
CA PRO A 140 -15.03 -12.61 -15.19
C PRO A 140 -15.22 -11.84 -13.88
N LEU A 141 -15.12 -12.55 -12.75
CA LEU A 141 -15.32 -11.96 -11.41
C LEU A 141 -14.02 -11.51 -10.71
N ASN A 142 -12.86 -11.70 -11.34
CA ASN A 142 -11.61 -11.17 -10.80
C ASN A 142 -11.55 -9.65 -10.99
N ASN A 143 -10.92 -8.95 -10.05
CA ASN A 143 -10.89 -7.49 -10.08
C ASN A 143 -9.64 -6.93 -9.38
N ASN A 144 -9.32 -5.67 -9.61
CA ASN A 144 -8.16 -5.02 -8.99
C ASN A 144 -8.58 -3.88 -8.06
N PHE A 145 -7.99 -3.83 -6.88
CA PHE A 145 -8.25 -2.82 -5.86
C PHE A 145 -6.94 -2.21 -5.37
N VAL A 146 -6.93 -0.89 -5.21
CA VAL A 146 -5.80 -0.18 -4.62
C VAL A 146 -6.29 0.85 -3.61
N SER A 147 -5.90 0.67 -2.35
CA SER A 147 -6.13 1.64 -1.28
C SER A 147 -4.89 2.50 -1.07
N VAL A 148 -5.04 3.82 -1.21
CA VAL A 148 -3.95 4.79 -1.17
C VAL A 148 -3.98 5.53 0.16
N LEU A 149 -3.04 5.19 1.04
CA LEU A 149 -3.05 5.61 2.44
C LEU A 149 -1.62 5.96 2.89
N PRO A 150 -1.42 7.06 3.65
CA PRO A 150 -0.13 7.39 4.24
C PRO A 150 0.47 6.27 5.10
N SER A 151 1.71 6.47 5.54
CA SER A 151 2.30 5.61 6.56
C SER A 151 1.52 5.73 7.89
N GLY A 152 1.51 4.67 8.70
CA GLY A 152 0.84 4.67 10.01
C GLY A 152 -0.68 4.45 9.98
N GLU A 153 -1.24 4.00 8.85
CA GLU A 153 -2.69 3.80 8.64
C GLU A 153 -3.21 2.40 8.98
N ARG A 154 -2.42 1.59 9.70
CA ARG A 154 -2.78 0.20 10.09
C ARG A 154 -3.14 -0.70 8.90
N LYS A 155 -2.57 -0.41 7.72
CA LYS A 155 -2.71 -1.20 6.48
C LYS A 155 -2.40 -2.68 6.67
N SER A 156 -1.18 -2.99 7.12
CA SER A 156 -0.73 -4.39 7.23
C SER A 156 -1.52 -5.23 8.26
N PRO A 157 -1.88 -4.70 9.45
CA PRO A 157 -2.80 -5.39 10.36
C PRO A 157 -4.17 -5.71 9.75
N GLU A 158 -4.77 -4.75 9.03
CA GLU A 158 -6.07 -4.93 8.37
C GLU A 158 -5.99 -6.02 7.30
N PHE A 159 -4.95 -5.93 6.47
CA PHE A 159 -4.68 -6.85 5.39
C PHE A 159 -4.51 -8.29 5.87
N ARG A 160 -3.72 -8.47 6.93
CA ARG A 160 -3.50 -9.79 7.55
C ARG A 160 -4.80 -10.38 8.08
N GLU A 161 -5.64 -9.59 8.76
CA GLU A 161 -6.92 -10.08 9.27
C GLU A 161 -7.83 -10.59 8.14
N ILE A 162 -8.00 -9.78 7.10
CA ILE A 162 -8.97 -10.04 6.04
C ILE A 162 -8.55 -11.23 5.17
N PHE A 163 -7.26 -11.38 4.89
CA PHE A 163 -6.73 -12.46 4.05
C PHE A 163 -6.30 -13.72 4.81
N HIS A 164 -6.25 -13.69 6.15
CA HIS A 164 -5.97 -14.86 6.98
C HIS A 164 -6.82 -16.11 6.63
N PRO A 165 -8.14 -16.01 6.37
CA PRO A 165 -8.91 -17.16 5.92
C PRO A 165 -8.35 -17.82 4.64
N MET A 166 -7.89 -17.01 3.67
CA MET A 166 -7.31 -17.52 2.42
C MET A 166 -5.95 -18.17 2.64
N GLU A 167 -5.10 -17.59 3.49
CA GLU A 167 -3.81 -18.18 3.87
C GLU A 167 -4.00 -19.53 4.57
N GLU A 168 -4.98 -19.61 5.47
CA GLU A 168 -5.30 -20.85 6.17
C GLU A 168 -5.90 -21.88 5.20
N LYS A 169 -6.73 -21.45 4.26
CA LYS A 169 -7.27 -22.33 3.22
C LYS A 169 -6.15 -22.87 2.32
N GLU A 170 -5.22 -22.03 1.90
CA GLU A 170 -4.05 -22.44 1.11
C GLU A 170 -3.23 -23.48 1.88
N ARG A 171 -2.93 -23.23 3.17
CA ARG A 171 -2.21 -24.16 4.04
C ARG A 171 -2.88 -25.54 4.10
N GLN A 172 -4.20 -25.57 4.27
CA GLN A 172 -4.98 -26.81 4.30
C GLN A 172 -4.96 -27.55 2.95
N LEU A 173 -5.09 -26.81 1.84
CA LEU A 173 -5.01 -27.39 0.49
C LEU A 173 -3.64 -27.99 0.22
N VAL A 174 -2.56 -27.29 0.59
CA VAL A 174 -1.19 -27.80 0.47
C VAL A 174 -1.01 -29.05 1.31
N ALA A 175 -1.40 -29.03 2.59
CA ALA A 175 -1.29 -30.18 3.47
C ALA A 175 -2.05 -31.41 2.93
N THR A 176 -3.26 -31.21 2.40
CA THR A 176 -4.09 -32.27 1.82
C THR A 176 -3.49 -32.83 0.53
N LYS A 177 -2.91 -31.96 -0.31
CA LYS A 177 -2.38 -32.35 -1.63
C LYS A 177 -0.97 -32.94 -1.55
N THR A 178 -0.18 -32.58 -0.54
CA THR A 178 1.23 -32.98 -0.42
C THR A 178 1.46 -34.50 -0.51
N PRO A 179 0.69 -35.38 0.16
CA PRO A 179 0.88 -36.83 0.02
C PRO A 179 0.66 -37.33 -1.42
N GLU A 180 -0.30 -36.77 -2.14
CA GLU A 180 -0.55 -37.10 -3.54
C GLU A 180 0.60 -36.67 -4.45
N ILE A 181 1.15 -35.48 -4.21
CA ILE A 181 2.30 -34.94 -4.95
C ILE A 181 3.53 -35.84 -4.74
N VAL A 182 3.84 -36.19 -3.49
CA VAL A 182 4.98 -37.07 -3.15
C VAL A 182 4.82 -38.45 -3.77
N ARG A 183 3.60 -39.02 -3.72
CA ARG A 183 3.30 -40.31 -4.36
C ARG A 183 3.50 -40.24 -5.87
N ALA A 184 2.96 -39.21 -6.53
CA ALA A 184 3.08 -39.02 -7.97
C ALA A 184 4.54 -38.82 -8.40
N GLN A 185 5.32 -38.04 -7.64
CA GLN A 185 6.76 -37.87 -7.85
C GLN A 185 7.50 -39.21 -7.75
N THR A 186 7.23 -39.99 -6.70
CA THR A 186 7.84 -41.31 -6.50
C THR A 186 7.50 -42.27 -7.65
N GLU A 187 6.24 -42.30 -8.08
CA GLU A 187 5.79 -43.14 -9.18
C GLU A 187 6.45 -42.75 -10.51
N ARG A 188 6.52 -41.44 -10.80
CA ARG A 188 7.26 -40.93 -11.96
C ARG A 188 8.73 -41.35 -11.90
N ASP A 189 9.40 -41.18 -10.77
CA ASP A 189 10.82 -41.52 -10.62
C ASP A 189 11.07 -43.03 -10.80
N ILE A 190 10.14 -43.89 -10.36
CA ILE A 190 10.18 -45.34 -10.63
C ILE A 190 10.04 -45.61 -12.13
N LEU A 191 9.09 -44.96 -12.81
CA LEU A 191 8.90 -45.11 -14.25
C LEU A 191 10.12 -44.64 -15.05
N GLU A 192 10.74 -43.51 -14.65
CA GLU A 192 11.97 -43.01 -15.25
C GLU A 192 13.13 -44.00 -15.10
N LYS A 193 13.31 -44.57 -13.91
CA LYS A 193 14.33 -45.61 -13.67
C LYS A 193 14.06 -46.87 -14.50
N ARG A 194 12.80 -47.32 -14.59
CA ARG A 194 12.41 -48.47 -15.43
C ARG A 194 12.71 -48.20 -16.91
N LEU A 195 12.40 -47.00 -17.40
CA LEU A 195 12.70 -46.59 -18.76
C LEU A 195 14.21 -46.58 -19.03
N GLN A 196 15.01 -46.03 -18.11
CA GLN A 196 16.47 -46.04 -18.24
C GLN A 196 17.03 -47.48 -18.29
N ASN A 197 16.54 -48.37 -17.43
CA ASN A 197 16.97 -49.77 -17.44
C ASN A 197 16.62 -50.45 -18.77
N LYS A 198 15.39 -50.30 -19.27
CA LYS A 198 14.98 -50.89 -20.56
C LYS A 198 15.75 -50.33 -21.75
N LYS A 199 16.10 -49.04 -21.73
CA LYS A 199 17.01 -48.45 -22.71
C LYS A 199 18.42 -49.07 -22.65
N ALA A 200 18.93 -49.32 -21.45
CA ALA A 200 20.23 -49.97 -21.26
C ALA A 200 20.22 -51.44 -21.70
N ASP A 201 19.13 -52.17 -21.44
CA ASP A 201 18.92 -53.56 -21.88
C ASP A 201 18.92 -53.63 -23.41
N ALA A 202 18.17 -52.75 -24.09
CA ALA A 202 18.14 -52.66 -25.56
C ALA A 202 19.53 -52.35 -26.16
N ALA A 203 20.31 -51.49 -25.50
CA ALA A 203 21.66 -51.14 -25.94
C ALA A 203 22.66 -52.29 -25.78
N LYS A 204 22.48 -53.14 -24.75
CA LYS A 204 23.37 -54.28 -24.41
C LYS A 204 22.88 -55.63 -24.94
N ALA A 205 21.72 -55.68 -25.57
CA ALA A 205 21.10 -56.90 -26.08
C ALA A 205 22.04 -57.66 -27.05
N LYS A 206 22.08 -58.98 -26.91
CA LYS A 206 22.98 -59.85 -27.70
C LYS A 206 22.30 -60.44 -28.93
N SER A 207 20.97 -60.38 -28.98
CA SER A 207 20.16 -60.80 -30.12
C SER A 207 19.17 -59.71 -30.54
N GLN A 208 18.73 -59.77 -31.80
CA GLN A 208 17.73 -58.85 -32.33
C GLN A 208 16.40 -58.97 -31.57
N ALA A 209 15.97 -60.20 -31.23
CA ALA A 209 14.73 -60.43 -30.50
C ALA A 209 14.75 -59.81 -29.08
N GLU A 210 15.87 -59.91 -28.37
CA GLU A 210 16.05 -59.25 -27.06
C GLU A 210 16.01 -57.73 -27.18
N ARG A 211 16.67 -57.18 -28.20
CA ARG A 211 16.65 -55.73 -28.47
C ARG A 211 15.23 -55.25 -28.76
N ASP A 212 14.53 -55.92 -29.67
CA ASP A 212 13.18 -55.53 -30.09
C ASP A 212 12.20 -55.55 -28.91
N SER A 213 12.26 -56.59 -28.06
CA SER A 213 11.44 -56.68 -26.85
C SER A 213 11.72 -55.54 -25.87
N ALA A 214 13.00 -55.23 -25.61
CA ALA A 214 13.37 -54.15 -24.69
C ALA A 214 13.01 -52.75 -25.25
N GLU A 215 13.09 -52.56 -26.57
CA GLU A 215 12.64 -51.33 -27.22
C GLU A 215 11.13 -51.12 -27.14
N VAL A 216 10.33 -52.18 -27.29
CA VAL A 216 8.87 -52.11 -27.13
C VAL A 216 8.51 -51.66 -25.71
N ASP A 217 9.07 -52.31 -24.69
CA ASP A 217 8.86 -51.92 -23.29
C ASP A 217 9.29 -50.47 -23.01
N ALA A 218 10.43 -50.06 -23.58
CA ALA A 218 10.93 -48.69 -23.42
C ALA A 218 10.01 -47.66 -24.09
N ARG A 219 9.44 -47.97 -25.27
CA ARG A 219 8.47 -47.09 -25.95
C ARG A 219 7.17 -46.97 -25.16
N GLU A 220 6.70 -48.07 -24.57
CA GLU A 220 5.50 -48.06 -23.72
C GLU A 220 5.73 -47.20 -22.47
N LEU A 221 6.83 -47.42 -21.75
CA LEU A 221 7.20 -46.61 -20.56
C LEU A 221 7.40 -45.13 -20.91
N ALA A 222 8.01 -44.82 -22.05
CA ALA A 222 8.16 -43.44 -22.52
C ALA A 222 6.79 -42.79 -22.81
N THR A 223 5.84 -43.54 -23.38
CA THR A 223 4.48 -43.06 -23.62
C THR A 223 3.73 -42.85 -22.31
N GLN A 224 3.91 -43.74 -21.33
CA GLN A 224 3.33 -43.59 -20.00
C GLN A 224 3.87 -42.35 -19.29
N LEU A 225 5.20 -42.14 -19.30
CA LEU A 225 5.84 -40.96 -18.73
C LEU A 225 5.40 -39.66 -19.40
N ALA A 226 5.26 -39.64 -20.73
CA ALA A 226 4.84 -38.46 -21.47
C ALA A 226 3.42 -37.99 -21.11
N ARG A 227 2.58 -38.87 -20.56
CA ARG A 227 1.21 -38.57 -20.09
C ARG A 227 1.13 -38.46 -18.57
N PHE A 228 2.22 -38.69 -17.86
CA PHE A 228 2.23 -38.69 -16.40
C PHE A 228 2.29 -37.25 -15.88
N GLU A 229 1.23 -36.82 -15.21
CA GLU A 229 1.16 -35.50 -14.62
C GLU A 229 1.41 -35.58 -13.11
N ILE A 230 2.33 -34.75 -12.63
CA ILE A 230 2.48 -34.52 -11.19
C ILE A 230 1.61 -33.33 -10.82
N PRO A 231 0.67 -33.49 -9.87
CA PRO A 231 -0.09 -32.36 -9.38
C PRO A 231 0.83 -31.27 -8.81
N VAL A 232 0.53 -30.00 -9.10
CA VAL A 232 1.24 -28.89 -8.49
C VAL A 232 0.74 -28.62 -7.07
N ALA A 233 1.60 -28.04 -6.24
CA ALA A 233 1.18 -27.55 -4.94
C ALA A 233 0.13 -26.43 -5.14
N PRO A 234 -1.04 -26.50 -4.48
CA PRO A 234 -2.03 -25.45 -4.56
C PRO A 234 -1.46 -24.12 -4.07
N ARG A 235 -1.71 -23.06 -4.83
CA ARG A 235 -1.32 -21.69 -4.46
C ARG A 235 -2.42 -20.73 -4.86
N LEU A 236 -2.96 -20.03 -3.88
CA LEU A 236 -4.00 -19.03 -4.05
C LEU A 236 -3.40 -17.63 -4.12
N LEU A 237 -2.35 -17.38 -3.33
CA LEU A 237 -1.80 -16.04 -3.11
C LEU A 237 -0.35 -15.90 -3.62
N ALA A 238 -0.06 -14.72 -4.16
CA ALA A 238 1.26 -14.24 -4.55
C ALA A 238 1.45 -12.79 -4.07
N ASP A 239 2.71 -12.33 -4.01
CA ASP A 239 3.06 -10.98 -3.54
C ASP A 239 4.14 -10.39 -4.46
N ASP A 240 5.41 -10.68 -4.18
CA ASP A 240 6.59 -10.20 -4.92
C ASP A 240 6.93 -11.12 -6.12
N ALA A 241 6.10 -11.08 -7.17
CA ALA A 241 6.29 -11.86 -8.38
C ALA A 241 6.49 -10.98 -9.62
N THR A 242 7.53 -11.26 -10.42
CA THR A 242 7.69 -10.60 -11.73
C THR A 242 6.55 -11.00 -12.68
N PRO A 243 6.24 -10.20 -13.72
CA PRO A 243 5.17 -10.53 -14.66
C PRO A 243 5.33 -11.93 -15.30
N GLU A 244 6.58 -12.36 -15.51
CA GLU A 244 6.91 -13.71 -15.99
C GLU A 244 6.61 -14.80 -14.97
N ALA A 245 6.91 -14.55 -13.68
CA ALA A 245 6.57 -15.47 -12.61
C ALA A 245 5.05 -15.55 -12.42
N VAL A 246 4.33 -14.43 -12.55
CA VAL A 246 2.86 -14.38 -12.50
C VAL A 246 2.25 -15.24 -13.62
N ALA A 247 2.77 -15.15 -14.85
CA ALA A 247 2.31 -16.00 -15.96
C ALA A 247 2.51 -17.50 -15.66
N GLY A 248 3.69 -17.88 -15.16
CA GLY A 248 3.96 -19.27 -14.77
C GLY A 248 3.05 -19.76 -13.64
N LEU A 249 2.87 -18.95 -12.58
CA LEU A 249 1.96 -19.26 -11.48
C LEU A 249 0.51 -19.39 -11.95
N LEU A 250 0.03 -18.50 -12.83
CA LEU A 250 -1.29 -18.62 -13.43
C LEU A 250 -1.43 -19.93 -14.21
N ALA A 251 -0.43 -20.31 -15.02
CA ALA A 251 -0.45 -21.57 -15.76
C ALA A 251 -0.53 -22.79 -14.83
N GLU A 252 0.33 -22.85 -13.81
CA GLU A 252 0.33 -23.92 -12.80
C GLU A 252 -1.00 -24.00 -12.07
N GLN A 253 -1.59 -22.87 -11.69
CA GLN A 253 -2.83 -22.79 -10.91
C GLN A 253 -4.10 -22.78 -11.80
N LYS A 254 -3.99 -23.25 -13.04
CA LYS A 254 -5.11 -23.39 -13.99
C LYS A 254 -5.85 -22.08 -14.23
N GLY A 255 -5.09 -21.01 -14.40
CA GLY A 255 -5.56 -19.67 -14.72
C GLY A 255 -6.00 -18.82 -13.53
N ARG A 256 -5.89 -19.27 -12.28
CA ARG A 256 -6.44 -18.53 -11.12
C ARG A 256 -5.35 -18.17 -10.13
N LEU A 257 -5.23 -16.89 -9.81
CA LEU A 257 -4.27 -16.39 -8.82
C LEU A 257 -4.76 -15.07 -8.23
N ALA A 258 -4.34 -14.76 -7.01
CA ALA A 258 -4.47 -13.43 -6.44
C ALA A 258 -3.10 -12.88 -6.04
N ILE A 259 -2.82 -11.62 -6.38
CA ILE A 259 -1.66 -10.88 -5.89
C ILE A 259 -2.13 -9.94 -4.80
N ILE A 260 -1.55 -10.09 -3.62
CA ILE A 260 -2.02 -9.51 -2.38
C ILE A 260 -0.77 -8.92 -1.71
N SER A 261 -0.61 -7.60 -1.78
CA SER A 261 0.57 -6.90 -1.25
C SER A 261 0.21 -5.66 -0.42
N THR A 262 0.88 -5.50 0.73
CA THR A 262 0.75 -4.30 1.58
C THR A 262 1.64 -3.15 1.13
N GLU A 263 2.31 -3.26 -0.01
CA GLU A 263 3.28 -2.29 -0.50
C GLU A 263 3.13 -1.95 -1.98
N GLY A 264 3.75 -0.83 -2.39
CA GLY A 264 3.79 -0.38 -3.78
C GLY A 264 4.83 -1.09 -4.66
N GLY A 265 5.63 -1.99 -4.09
CA GLY A 265 6.75 -2.64 -4.80
C GLY A 265 6.30 -3.34 -6.09
N ILE A 266 5.10 -3.93 -6.09
CA ILE A 266 4.54 -4.58 -7.28
C ILE A 266 4.42 -3.63 -8.47
N PHE A 267 4.06 -2.37 -8.25
CA PHE A 267 3.95 -1.41 -9.35
C PHE A 267 5.31 -1.06 -9.95
N GLU A 268 6.37 -1.07 -9.14
CA GLU A 268 7.73 -0.90 -9.64
C GLU A 268 8.21 -2.14 -10.41
N ILE A 269 7.84 -3.33 -9.95
CA ILE A 269 8.13 -4.60 -10.65
C ILE A 269 7.45 -4.61 -12.02
N ILE A 270 6.17 -4.28 -12.06
CA ILE A 270 5.38 -4.12 -13.29
C ILE A 270 5.99 -3.04 -14.20
N ALA A 271 6.55 -1.98 -13.61
CA ALA A 271 7.23 -0.92 -14.34
C ALA A 271 8.63 -1.31 -14.85
N GLY A 272 9.09 -2.55 -14.60
CA GLY A 272 10.36 -3.05 -15.11
C GLY A 272 11.55 -2.79 -14.19
N ARG A 273 11.35 -2.72 -12.85
CA ARG A 273 12.45 -2.65 -11.86
C ARG A 273 13.54 -3.69 -12.12
N TYR A 274 13.16 -4.88 -12.59
CA TYR A 274 14.06 -5.99 -12.92
C TYR A 274 14.30 -6.19 -14.43
N SER A 275 13.85 -5.26 -15.28
CA SER A 275 13.84 -5.42 -16.74
C SER A 275 14.15 -4.11 -17.48
N GLU A 276 15.29 -3.49 -17.16
CA GLU A 276 15.78 -2.27 -17.82
C GLU A 276 14.73 -1.13 -17.90
N SER A 277 13.81 -1.05 -16.93
CA SER A 277 12.69 -0.09 -16.91
C SER A 277 11.69 -0.20 -18.06
N VAL A 278 11.61 -1.36 -18.71
CA VAL A 278 10.57 -1.66 -19.70
C VAL A 278 9.35 -2.27 -19.00
N PRO A 279 8.18 -1.59 -19.01
CA PRO A 279 7.00 -2.13 -18.34
C PRO A 279 6.41 -3.34 -19.05
N ASN A 280 6.15 -4.41 -18.31
CA ASN A 280 5.47 -5.61 -18.80
C ASN A 280 4.08 -5.71 -18.14
N LEU A 281 3.06 -5.29 -18.89
CA LEU A 281 1.68 -5.17 -18.41
C LEU A 281 0.77 -6.30 -18.91
N ASP A 282 1.21 -7.05 -19.92
CA ASP A 282 0.33 -7.90 -20.74
C ASP A 282 -0.36 -8.97 -19.93
N VAL A 283 0.35 -9.61 -18.98
CA VAL A 283 -0.23 -10.63 -18.10
C VAL A 283 -1.38 -10.06 -17.25
N TYR A 284 -1.23 -8.84 -16.73
CA TYR A 284 -2.26 -8.18 -15.91
C TYR A 284 -3.45 -7.70 -16.74
N LEU A 285 -3.18 -7.14 -17.92
CA LEU A 285 -4.22 -6.65 -18.81
C LEU A 285 -5.09 -7.81 -19.32
N LYS A 286 -4.45 -8.91 -19.75
CA LYS A 286 -5.15 -10.10 -20.25
C LYS A 286 -5.89 -10.82 -19.13
N ALA A 287 -5.26 -11.01 -17.98
CA ALA A 287 -5.89 -11.68 -16.85
C ALA A 287 -7.03 -10.87 -16.22
N TYR A 288 -7.06 -9.55 -16.40
CA TYR A 288 -8.22 -8.73 -16.04
C TYR A 288 -9.43 -9.05 -16.94
N SER A 289 -9.25 -9.05 -18.26
CA SER A 289 -10.35 -9.29 -19.21
C SER A 289 -10.68 -10.77 -19.43
N GLY A 290 -9.85 -11.71 -18.94
CA GLY A 290 -9.97 -13.13 -19.26
C GLY A 290 -9.42 -13.52 -20.63
N ASP A 291 -8.59 -12.68 -21.26
CA ASP A 291 -8.02 -12.95 -22.57
C ASP A 291 -6.96 -14.05 -22.49
N THR A 292 -7.01 -15.01 -23.40
CA THR A 292 -6.04 -16.12 -23.44
C THR A 292 -4.59 -15.64 -23.45
N ILE A 293 -3.78 -16.23 -22.57
CA ILE A 293 -2.33 -16.00 -22.49
C ILE A 293 -1.60 -17.18 -23.12
N ARG A 294 -0.68 -16.86 -24.05
CA ARG A 294 0.27 -17.78 -24.66
C ARG A 294 1.67 -17.21 -24.45
N VAL A 295 2.56 -17.99 -23.84
CA VAL A 295 3.95 -17.59 -23.60
C VAL A 295 4.86 -18.65 -24.21
N ASP A 296 5.49 -18.28 -25.33
CA ASP A 296 6.50 -19.11 -25.99
C ASP A 296 7.90 -18.61 -25.62
N ARG A 297 8.70 -19.47 -24.98
CA ARG A 297 10.10 -19.16 -24.65
C ARG A 297 11.02 -20.23 -25.19
N ARG A 298 12.18 -19.83 -25.71
CA ARG A 298 13.21 -20.78 -26.16
C ARG A 298 13.72 -21.72 -25.04
N SER A 299 13.68 -21.27 -23.79
CA SER A 299 14.32 -21.95 -22.66
C SER A 299 13.36 -22.74 -21.76
N ARG A 300 12.04 -22.68 -21.99
CA ARG A 300 11.02 -23.32 -21.15
C ARG A 300 9.85 -23.84 -22.00
N PRO A 301 9.08 -24.85 -21.52
CA PRO A 301 7.85 -25.25 -22.18
C PRO A 301 6.91 -24.07 -22.40
N ALA A 302 6.14 -24.10 -23.48
CA ALA A 302 5.14 -23.09 -23.75
C ALA A 302 4.04 -23.10 -22.67
N GLU A 303 3.67 -21.93 -22.18
CA GLU A 303 2.59 -21.78 -21.21
C GLU A 303 1.31 -21.36 -21.95
N PHE A 304 0.21 -22.05 -21.66
CA PHE A 304 -1.11 -21.77 -22.23
C PHE A 304 -2.13 -21.62 -21.10
N ILE A 305 -2.78 -20.45 -21.05
CA ILE A 305 -3.80 -20.12 -20.05
C ILE A 305 -5.04 -19.66 -20.82
N ALA A 306 -6.05 -20.53 -20.90
CA ALA A 306 -7.26 -20.27 -21.67
C ALA A 306 -8.09 -19.13 -21.08
N ASP A 307 -8.39 -19.21 -19.78
CA ASP A 307 -9.24 -18.28 -19.03
C ASP A 307 -8.47 -17.74 -17.79
N PRO A 308 -7.51 -16.82 -17.97
CA PRO A 308 -6.79 -16.24 -16.84
C PRO A 308 -7.70 -15.31 -16.02
N CYS A 309 -7.71 -15.50 -14.71
CA CYS A 309 -8.45 -14.72 -13.73
C CYS A 309 -7.48 -14.28 -12.63
N LEU A 310 -6.98 -13.05 -12.73
CA LEU A 310 -6.06 -12.47 -11.74
C LEU A 310 -6.77 -11.37 -10.95
N THR A 311 -6.78 -11.53 -9.63
CA THR A 311 -7.21 -10.47 -8.71
C THR A 311 -5.98 -9.81 -8.10
N VAL A 312 -5.91 -8.48 -8.09
CA VAL A 312 -4.79 -7.76 -7.49
C VAL A 312 -5.29 -6.79 -6.43
N VAL A 313 -4.81 -6.94 -5.19
CA VAL A 313 -5.26 -6.15 -4.05
C VAL A 313 -4.06 -5.53 -3.37
N LEU A 314 -4.00 -4.20 -3.42
CA LEU A 314 -2.83 -3.44 -2.96
C LEU A 314 -3.21 -2.37 -1.96
N THR A 315 -2.30 -2.15 -1.01
CA THR A 315 -2.28 -0.90 -0.25
C THR A 315 -0.99 -0.17 -0.53
N VAL A 316 -1.06 1.08 -0.97
CA VAL A 316 0.12 1.85 -1.37
C VAL A 316 0.15 3.22 -0.70
N GLN A 317 1.32 3.84 -0.69
CA GLN A 317 1.47 5.23 -0.28
C GLN A 317 1.09 6.18 -1.44
N PRO A 318 0.66 7.42 -1.15
CA PRO A 318 0.28 8.38 -2.20
C PRO A 318 1.36 8.64 -3.26
N ASP A 319 2.64 8.63 -2.87
CA ASP A 319 3.76 8.83 -3.80
C ASP A 319 3.84 7.75 -4.89
N VAL A 320 3.50 6.50 -4.57
CA VAL A 320 3.52 5.39 -5.52
C VAL A 320 2.58 5.68 -6.70
N ILE A 321 1.38 6.18 -6.43
CA ILE A 321 0.41 6.53 -7.47
C ILE A 321 0.84 7.77 -8.26
N ARG A 322 1.40 8.77 -7.59
CA ARG A 322 1.95 9.97 -8.25
C ARG A 322 3.04 9.58 -9.25
N ASP A 323 3.98 8.74 -8.84
CA ASP A 323 5.08 8.27 -9.67
C ASP A 323 4.59 7.43 -10.84
N LEU A 324 3.64 6.52 -10.62
CA LEU A 324 3.04 5.73 -11.70
C LEU A 324 2.35 6.60 -12.73
N SER A 325 1.66 7.65 -12.29
CA SER A 325 1.00 8.58 -13.18
C SER A 325 2.01 9.24 -14.11
N SER A 326 3.26 9.50 -13.69
CA SER A 326 4.28 10.15 -14.53
C SER A 326 4.87 9.24 -15.62
N LYS A 327 4.72 7.91 -15.49
CA LYS A 327 5.34 6.93 -16.39
C LYS A 327 4.53 6.76 -17.67
N ARG A 328 5.09 7.17 -18.82
CA ARG A 328 4.44 7.10 -20.15
C ARG A 328 3.89 5.72 -20.50
N GLY A 329 4.58 4.64 -20.11
CA GLY A 329 4.17 3.26 -20.38
C GLY A 329 2.84 2.82 -19.74
N PHE A 330 2.37 3.54 -18.71
CA PHE A 330 1.15 3.23 -17.96
C PHE A 330 -0.08 4.03 -18.42
N ARG A 331 0.10 5.27 -18.90
CA ARG A 331 -1.01 6.16 -19.32
C ARG A 331 -1.73 5.69 -20.60
N GLY A 332 -1.03 5.01 -21.51
CA GLY A 332 -1.56 4.69 -22.85
C GLY A 332 -2.11 3.29 -23.07
N ARG A 333 -1.93 2.36 -22.11
CA ARG A 333 -2.27 0.93 -22.30
C ARG A 333 -3.47 0.46 -21.47
N GLY A 334 -4.21 1.40 -20.89
CA GLY A 334 -5.42 1.12 -20.10
C GLY A 334 -5.18 0.35 -18.80
N PHE A 335 -3.93 0.19 -18.35
CA PHE A 335 -3.62 -0.51 -17.11
C PHE A 335 -4.20 0.22 -15.91
N LEU A 336 -3.94 1.53 -15.78
CA LEU A 336 -4.46 2.35 -14.68
C LEU A 336 -5.99 2.42 -14.68
N ALA A 337 -6.65 2.26 -15.83
CA ALA A 337 -8.12 2.28 -15.93
C ALA A 337 -8.79 1.00 -15.36
N ARG A 338 -8.03 -0.09 -15.12
CA ARG A 338 -8.54 -1.38 -14.66
C ARG A 338 -8.44 -1.56 -13.13
N TRP A 339 -8.37 -0.47 -12.38
CA TRP A 339 -8.22 -0.46 -10.93
C TRP A 339 -9.37 0.29 -10.28
N ASN A 340 -9.86 -0.26 -9.17
CA ASN A 340 -10.72 0.45 -8.24
C ASN A 340 -9.84 1.19 -7.24
N TYR A 341 -9.80 2.52 -7.35
CA TYR A 341 -9.01 3.37 -6.48
C TYR A 341 -9.82 3.79 -5.26
N SER A 342 -9.22 3.63 -4.09
CA SER A 342 -9.70 4.21 -2.84
C SER A 342 -8.65 5.19 -2.31
N LEU A 343 -9.06 6.45 -2.10
CA LEU A 343 -8.22 7.53 -1.54
C LEU A 343 -8.90 8.04 -0.26
N PRO A 344 -8.94 7.23 0.81
CA PRO A 344 -9.71 7.56 1.99
C PRO A 344 -9.07 8.67 2.82
N ASN A 345 -9.90 9.39 3.57
CA ASN A 345 -9.43 10.36 4.55
C ASN A 345 -8.75 9.65 5.74
N SER A 346 -7.57 10.12 6.10
CA SER A 346 -6.83 9.59 7.25
C SER A 346 -7.64 9.71 8.54
N LYS A 347 -7.61 8.65 9.37
CA LYS A 347 -8.09 8.72 10.76
C LYS A 347 -6.99 9.08 11.76
N VAL A 348 -5.74 9.23 11.33
CA VAL A 348 -4.63 9.62 12.21
C VAL A 348 -4.96 10.96 12.88
N GLY A 349 -4.82 11.04 14.20
CA GLY A 349 -5.21 12.21 14.99
C GLY A 349 -6.68 12.23 15.45
N PHE A 350 -7.53 11.38 14.88
CA PHE A 350 -8.97 11.29 15.19
C PHE A 350 -9.41 9.90 15.66
N ARG A 351 -8.46 9.02 16.00
CA ARG A 351 -8.75 7.64 16.40
C ARG A 351 -9.30 7.60 17.82
N ASN A 352 -10.37 6.85 18.02
CA ASN A 352 -10.83 6.42 19.33
C ASN A 352 -9.88 5.34 19.88
N THR A 353 -9.28 5.57 21.04
CA THR A 353 -8.39 4.59 21.69
C THR A 353 -9.14 3.42 22.32
N ASP A 354 -10.42 3.61 22.64
CA ASP A 354 -11.27 2.64 23.32
C ASP A 354 -12.31 2.03 22.37
N ALA A 355 -11.90 1.79 21.12
CA ALA A 355 -12.77 1.21 20.11
C ALA A 355 -13.17 -0.24 20.46
N PRO A 356 -14.44 -0.63 20.25
CA PRO A 356 -14.87 -2.01 20.47
C PRO A 356 -14.15 -2.97 19.52
N THR A 357 -14.02 -4.23 19.92
CA THR A 357 -13.48 -5.27 19.03
C THR A 357 -14.57 -5.81 18.12
N VAL A 358 -14.17 -6.41 16.99
CA VAL A 358 -15.10 -7.10 16.09
C VAL A 358 -15.77 -8.25 16.83
N HIS A 359 -17.09 -8.35 16.70
CA HIS A 359 -17.87 -9.39 17.35
C HIS A 359 -17.40 -10.78 16.87
N PRO A 360 -17.13 -11.74 17.78
CA PRO A 360 -16.58 -13.05 17.41
C PRO A 360 -17.42 -13.80 16.38
N GLY A 361 -18.75 -13.67 16.46
CA GLY A 361 -19.66 -14.29 15.48
C GLY A 361 -19.55 -13.71 14.08
N VAL A 362 -19.23 -12.41 13.94
CA VAL A 362 -19.06 -11.75 12.65
C VAL A 362 -17.72 -12.17 12.03
N ARG A 363 -16.65 -12.18 12.83
CA ARG A 363 -15.33 -12.70 12.40
C ARG A 363 -15.41 -14.18 11.99
N ALA A 364 -16.13 -15.01 12.75
CA ALA A 364 -16.32 -16.43 12.42
C ALA A 364 -17.08 -16.64 11.10
N LYS A 365 -18.07 -15.77 10.80
CA LYS A 365 -18.75 -15.80 9.49
C LYS A 365 -17.77 -15.49 8.36
N TRP A 366 -16.96 -14.44 8.49
CA TRP A 366 -15.95 -14.10 7.46
C TRP A 366 -14.96 -15.24 7.21
N MET A 367 -14.45 -15.87 8.28
CA MET A 367 -13.58 -17.06 8.19
C MET A 367 -14.23 -18.25 7.45
N LYS A 368 -15.57 -18.32 7.40
CA LYS A 368 -16.32 -19.38 6.70
C LYS A 368 -16.68 -18.98 5.26
N THR A 369 -16.78 -17.69 4.98
CA THR A 369 -17.16 -17.15 3.66
C THR A 369 -16.09 -17.44 2.60
N LEU A 370 -14.81 -17.32 2.97
CA LEU A 370 -13.65 -17.62 2.12
C LEU A 370 -13.19 -19.07 2.31
#